data_AF-A0A9D9H461-F1
#
_entry.id   AF-A0A9D9H461-F1
#
_cell.length_a   1.000
_cell.length_b   1.000
_cell.length_c   1.000
_cell.angle_alpha   90.00
_cell.angle_beta   90.00
_cell.angle_gamma   90.00
#
_symmetry.space_group_name_H-M   'P 1'
#
loop_
_entity.id
_entity.type
_entity.pdbx_description
1 polymer ?
#
loop_
_entity_poly.entity_id
_entity_poly.type
_entity_poly.pdbx_seq_one_letter_code
_entity_poly.pdbx_strand_id
1 'polypeptide(L)'
;MKLNIKKSLASIFSPGQQYDEYSDYDAETEAESRTRKAEKADYEKAYNTSGIPDTLLEKIIEIINRALPEVIQKSIDKEAEKQEVCQHIRPAFMEYINFVAKKICSSEDVKTFDTSVENKEHSDEIEARLNTLSQSEKEYKERFLSAERQRRALADKTQELEQRLEKFEGECQKLKDERAEVNNKYRILLQQKERIEEESEKMRLELDQYRQMQDNENLMQVGETIQSNDYVESLKKSIVKMQTENGELEQQLEAAQAKIEEITASFETALHVKDETVKQAVERETILQARIEALQQQSEGIDPEGKDGEITRRLIDVTRKYQALQLQMSEYKAKMPDEEETEQLKQQVEELTMQLTKIKNASMAAKLHNGEDPTYEQNAELREKIEEYEERERDMQSQLKTSQQEVEELKVRLSCLSDAVVEGMSIQEQEQMKAAMLELQVASKSLENELSAAKSQIEKLKEKSSRQAVAAEKRKEARQIEDLKEKVAAAQKESEKFKREAEVAKLNVVALTNEVEALKGELGKQDVGSSIDIEGEDWMVVMEPETPEEILERKSKELERQRQEEEEKEKIIPFDDPAQMKLW
;
A
#
# COMPACT_ATOMS: atom_id res chain seq x y z
N MET A 1 25.77 57.10 -16.52
CA MET A 1 25.38 58.27 -17.34
C MET A 1 24.03 58.00 -17.99
N LYS A 2 22.92 58.33 -17.32
CA LYS A 2 21.55 58.24 -17.86
C LYS A 2 21.07 59.65 -18.17
N LEU A 3 21.10 60.04 -19.45
CA LEU A 3 20.73 61.38 -19.90
C LEU A 3 19.25 61.45 -20.31
N ASN A 4 18.61 62.50 -19.80
CA ASN A 4 17.22 62.91 -19.96
C ASN A 4 16.84 63.20 -21.43
N ILE A 5 16.30 62.22 -22.15
CA ILE A 5 15.72 62.45 -23.49
C ILE A 5 14.19 62.63 -23.43
N LYS A 6 13.53 62.32 -22.30
CA LYS A 6 12.06 62.37 -22.19
C LYS A 6 11.44 63.78 -22.06
N LYS A 7 12.23 64.85 -21.85
CA LYS A 7 11.69 66.22 -21.73
C LYS A 7 11.64 67.01 -23.05
N SER A 8 12.28 66.53 -24.12
CA SER A 8 12.35 67.27 -25.40
C SER A 8 11.21 66.97 -26.37
N LEU A 9 10.47 65.87 -26.20
CA LEU A 9 9.45 65.44 -27.17
C LEU A 9 8.01 65.83 -26.79
N ALA A 10 7.76 66.20 -25.53
CA ALA A 10 6.44 66.64 -25.08
C ALA A 10 6.09 68.09 -25.46
N SER A 11 7.07 68.89 -25.90
CA SER A 11 6.86 70.29 -26.29
C SER A 11 6.50 70.48 -27.77
N ILE A 12 6.53 69.41 -28.58
CA ILE A 12 6.34 69.48 -30.04
C ILE A 12 4.89 69.12 -30.45
N PHE A 13 4.11 68.52 -29.55
CA PHE A 13 2.72 68.12 -29.82
C PHE A 13 1.77 68.71 -28.77
N SER A 14 1.56 70.03 -28.84
CA SER A 14 0.39 70.67 -28.23
C SER A 14 -0.62 70.98 -29.34
N PRO A 15 -1.80 70.33 -29.37
CA PRO A 15 -2.82 70.63 -30.35
C PRO A 15 -3.65 71.83 -29.86
N GLY A 16 -3.57 72.94 -30.59
CA GLY A 16 -4.50 74.06 -30.43
C GLY A 16 -3.84 75.39 -30.10
N GLN A 17 -3.21 76.01 -31.10
CA GLN A 17 -3.27 77.47 -31.23
C GLN A 17 -3.69 77.78 -32.66
N GLN A 18 -4.90 78.30 -32.79
CA GLN A 18 -5.37 78.97 -34.00
C GLN A 18 -4.40 80.12 -34.26
N TYR A 19 -3.77 80.10 -35.43
CA TYR A 19 -3.05 81.26 -35.93
C TYR A 19 -4.10 82.26 -36.41
N ASP A 20 -4.23 83.37 -35.68
CA ASP A 20 -4.95 84.54 -36.18
C ASP A 20 -4.23 85.04 -37.44
N GLU A 21 -5.04 85.13 -38.49
CA GLU A 21 -4.71 85.53 -39.84
C GLU A 21 -4.29 87.02 -39.83
N TYR A 22 -3.07 87.30 -40.30
CA TYR A 22 -2.51 88.65 -40.40
C TYR A 22 -3.36 89.52 -41.35
N SER A 23 -4.08 90.50 -40.78
CA SER A 23 -4.89 91.50 -41.49
C SER A 23 -4.23 92.90 -41.46
N ASP A 24 -2.90 92.98 -41.42
CA ASP A 24 -2.15 94.25 -41.24
C ASP A 24 -1.52 94.79 -42.54
N TYR A 25 -1.64 94.06 -43.67
CA TYR A 25 -0.99 94.43 -44.93
C TYR A 25 -1.75 95.49 -45.76
N ASP A 26 -3.00 95.81 -45.42
CA ASP A 26 -3.83 96.73 -46.20
C ASP A 26 -3.73 98.21 -45.72
N ALA A 27 -3.26 98.47 -44.51
CA ALA A 27 -3.17 99.82 -43.96
C ALA A 27 -1.94 100.60 -44.43
N GLU A 28 -0.81 99.92 -44.65
CA GLU A 28 0.46 100.55 -45.08
C GLU A 28 0.45 100.93 -46.57
N THR A 29 -0.20 100.13 -47.41
CA THR A 29 -0.32 100.38 -48.86
C THR A 29 -1.21 101.60 -49.19
N GLU A 30 -2.25 101.87 -48.39
CA GLU A 30 -3.08 103.06 -48.56
C GLU A 30 -2.33 104.36 -48.19
N ALA A 31 -1.48 104.33 -47.16
CA ALA A 31 -0.71 105.50 -46.71
C ALA A 31 0.33 105.93 -47.76
N GLU A 32 1.04 104.98 -48.36
CA GLU A 32 2.04 105.24 -49.42
C GLU A 32 1.41 105.79 -50.72
N SER A 33 0.17 105.40 -51.02
CA SER A 33 -0.54 105.93 -52.18
C SER A 33 -0.97 107.40 -52.03
N ARG A 34 -1.18 107.87 -50.79
CA ARG A 34 -1.54 109.27 -50.47
C ARG A 34 -0.32 110.19 -50.48
N THR A 35 0.83 109.73 -49.99
CA THR A 35 2.10 110.49 -50.02
C THR A 35 2.60 110.71 -51.45
N ARG A 36 2.57 109.67 -52.31
CA ARG A 36 2.94 109.82 -53.74
C ARG A 36 2.05 110.81 -54.50
N LYS A 37 0.77 110.91 -54.16
CA LYS A 37 -0.15 111.91 -54.75
C LYS A 37 0.18 113.34 -54.29
N ALA A 38 0.61 113.53 -53.05
CA ALA A 38 1.04 114.83 -52.54
C ALA A 38 2.36 115.29 -53.18
N GLU A 39 3.34 114.40 -53.31
CA GLU A 39 4.63 114.71 -53.94
C GLU A 39 4.47 115.07 -55.43
N LYS A 40 3.57 114.38 -56.15
CA LYS A 40 3.25 114.71 -57.54
C LYS A 40 2.62 116.10 -57.69
N ALA A 41 1.75 116.49 -56.75
CA ALA A 41 1.13 117.81 -56.73
C ALA A 41 2.14 118.92 -56.43
N ASP A 42 3.12 118.67 -55.56
CA ASP A 42 4.20 119.63 -55.25
C ASP A 42 5.17 119.80 -56.43
N TYR A 43 5.46 118.72 -57.17
CA TYR A 43 6.27 118.77 -58.39
C TYR A 43 5.59 119.57 -59.51
N GLU A 44 4.29 119.36 -59.73
CA GLU A 44 3.50 120.15 -60.71
C GLU A 44 3.42 121.63 -60.32
N LYS A 45 3.37 121.95 -59.02
CA LYS A 45 3.42 123.33 -58.52
C LYS A 45 4.78 123.98 -58.78
N ALA A 46 5.88 123.26 -58.51
CA ALA A 46 7.23 123.76 -58.74
C ALA A 46 7.51 123.96 -60.24
N TYR A 47 7.02 123.07 -61.10
CA TYR A 47 7.12 123.16 -62.56
C TYR A 47 6.43 124.41 -63.12
N ASN A 48 5.23 124.72 -62.65
CA ASN A 48 4.47 125.87 -63.13
C ASN A 48 4.96 127.23 -62.58
N THR A 49 5.74 127.22 -61.49
CA THR A 49 6.23 128.44 -60.82
C THR A 49 7.68 128.79 -61.19
N SER A 50 8.44 127.83 -61.74
CA SER A 50 9.83 128.04 -62.15
C SER A 50 9.88 128.67 -63.54
N GLY A 51 10.03 130.00 -63.59
CA GLY A 51 10.44 130.70 -64.81
C GLY A 51 11.85 130.26 -65.27
N ILE A 52 12.26 130.69 -66.48
CA ILE A 52 13.66 130.55 -66.92
C ILE A 52 14.56 131.08 -65.79
N PRO A 53 15.56 130.31 -65.31
CA PRO A 53 16.44 130.76 -64.25
C PRO A 53 17.06 132.12 -64.58
N ASP A 54 16.96 133.08 -63.66
CA ASP A 54 17.41 134.46 -63.88
C ASP A 54 18.88 134.54 -64.33
N THR A 55 19.71 133.61 -63.84
CA THR A 55 21.14 133.50 -64.18
C THR A 55 21.40 133.09 -65.64
N LEU A 56 20.50 132.31 -66.24
CA LEU A 56 20.59 131.93 -67.66
C LEU A 56 20.10 133.09 -68.54
N LEU A 57 19.00 133.74 -68.12
CA LEU A 57 18.41 134.87 -68.81
C LEU A 57 19.39 136.06 -68.86
N GLU A 58 20.08 136.36 -67.75
CA GLU A 58 21.12 137.38 -67.67
C GLU A 58 22.29 137.12 -68.62
N LYS A 59 22.77 135.87 -68.73
CA LYS A 59 23.83 135.51 -69.68
C LYS A 59 23.39 135.65 -71.14
N ILE A 60 22.14 135.33 -71.45
CA ILE A 60 21.60 135.50 -72.80
C ILE A 60 21.56 137.00 -73.16
N ILE A 61 21.11 137.84 -72.22
CA ILE A 61 21.07 139.29 -72.37
C ILE A 61 22.48 139.87 -72.48
N GLU A 62 23.46 139.37 -71.73
CA GLU A 62 24.86 139.76 -71.87
C GLU A 62 25.42 139.45 -73.26
N ILE A 63 25.11 138.28 -73.81
CA ILE A 63 25.55 137.87 -75.16
C ILE A 63 24.88 138.74 -76.23
N ILE A 64 23.58 138.99 -76.12
CA ILE A 64 22.82 139.84 -77.04
C ILE A 64 23.36 141.27 -76.99
N ASN A 65 23.52 141.83 -75.79
CA ASN A 65 24.02 143.19 -75.63
C ASN A 65 25.44 143.33 -76.15
N ARG A 66 26.33 142.37 -75.90
CA ARG A 66 27.71 142.37 -76.44
C ARG A 66 27.77 142.41 -77.97
N ALA A 67 26.73 141.94 -78.66
CA ALA A 67 26.62 142.00 -80.11
C ALA A 67 26.09 143.34 -80.66
N LEU A 68 25.60 144.25 -79.80
CA LEU A 68 25.09 145.57 -80.16
C LEU A 68 26.17 146.68 -80.02
N PRO A 69 26.17 147.72 -80.87
CA PRO A 69 27.06 148.88 -80.73
C PRO A 69 26.91 149.61 -79.37
N GLU A 70 28.02 150.10 -78.79
CA GLU A 70 28.06 150.72 -77.44
C GLU A 70 27.05 151.86 -77.20
N VAL A 71 26.70 152.59 -78.26
CA VAL A 71 25.72 153.70 -78.18
C VAL A 71 24.31 153.19 -77.89
N ILE A 72 23.97 152.01 -78.43
CA ILE A 72 22.67 151.36 -78.27
C ILE A 72 22.60 150.63 -76.93
N GLN A 73 23.69 149.98 -76.50
CA GLN A 73 23.77 149.35 -75.16
C GLN A 73 23.50 150.33 -74.01
N LYS A 74 23.98 151.59 -74.12
CA LYS A 74 23.79 152.61 -73.07
C LYS A 74 22.40 153.25 -73.06
N SER A 75 21.59 153.02 -74.10
CA SER A 75 20.28 153.64 -74.27
C SER A 75 19.11 152.66 -74.15
N ILE A 76 19.37 151.37 -73.97
CA ILE A 76 18.35 150.34 -73.75
C ILE A 76 18.07 150.17 -72.26
N ASP A 77 16.78 150.05 -71.93
CA ASP A 77 16.33 149.64 -70.60
C ASP A 77 16.52 148.12 -70.40
N LYS A 78 17.42 147.78 -69.48
CA LYS A 78 17.83 146.39 -69.19
C LYS A 78 16.68 145.55 -68.64
N GLU A 79 15.74 146.15 -67.91
CA GLU A 79 14.61 145.41 -67.33
C GLU A 79 13.55 145.08 -68.39
N ALA A 80 13.31 146.00 -69.33
CA ALA A 80 12.41 145.78 -70.45
C ALA A 80 12.97 144.73 -71.44
N GLU A 81 14.27 144.78 -71.75
CA GLU A 81 14.95 143.77 -72.57
C GLU A 81 14.90 142.38 -71.91
N LYS A 82 15.11 142.31 -70.58
CA LYS A 82 14.99 141.06 -69.82
C LYS A 82 13.59 140.47 -69.92
N GLN A 83 12.55 141.29 -69.88
CA GLN A 83 11.17 140.82 -70.01
C GLN A 83 10.85 140.32 -71.42
N GLU A 84 11.26 141.03 -72.47
CA GLU A 84 11.01 140.65 -73.87
C GLU A 84 11.78 139.37 -74.26
N VAL A 85 13.07 139.30 -73.91
CA VAL A 85 13.88 138.09 -74.14
C VAL A 85 13.28 136.90 -73.38
N CYS A 86 12.82 137.11 -72.15
CA CYS A 86 12.13 136.06 -71.39
C CYS A 86 10.82 135.64 -72.05
N GLN A 87 10.01 136.57 -72.56
CA GLN A 87 8.76 136.27 -73.26
C GLN A 87 8.99 135.45 -74.54
N HIS A 88 10.03 135.76 -75.31
CA HIS A 88 10.33 135.05 -76.55
C HIS A 88 11.01 133.68 -76.35
N ILE A 89 11.83 133.52 -75.31
CA ILE A 89 12.56 132.26 -75.07
C ILE A 89 11.73 131.27 -74.23
N ARG A 90 10.83 131.76 -73.37
CA ARG A 90 10.03 130.93 -72.45
C ARG A 90 9.25 129.79 -73.15
N PRO A 91 8.57 129.99 -74.29
CA PRO A 91 7.84 128.90 -74.95
C PRO A 91 8.75 127.75 -75.37
N ALA A 92 9.86 128.06 -76.06
CA ALA A 92 10.81 127.04 -76.53
C ALA A 92 11.51 126.33 -75.36
N PHE A 93 11.83 127.07 -74.28
CA PHE A 93 12.43 126.49 -73.09
C PHE A 93 11.46 125.55 -72.35
N MET A 94 10.20 125.97 -72.19
CA MET A 94 9.17 125.13 -71.57
C MET A 94 8.84 123.88 -72.40
N GLU A 95 8.84 123.98 -73.73
CA GLU A 95 8.71 122.81 -74.61
C GLU A 95 9.85 121.81 -74.42
N TYR A 96 11.09 122.29 -74.29
CA TYR A 96 12.25 121.43 -74.03
C TYR A 96 12.17 120.76 -72.65
N ILE A 97 11.81 121.49 -71.60
CA ILE A 97 11.63 120.89 -70.28
C ILE A 97 10.49 119.85 -70.31
N ASN A 98 9.36 120.16 -70.97
CA ASN A 98 8.27 119.20 -71.16
C ASN A 98 8.72 117.93 -71.89
N PHE A 99 9.58 118.07 -72.91
CA PHE A 99 10.15 116.93 -73.62
C PHE A 99 11.04 116.07 -72.72
N VAL A 100 11.92 116.69 -71.92
CA VAL A 100 12.79 115.97 -70.97
C VAL A 100 11.96 115.28 -69.87
N ALA A 101 10.98 115.97 -69.30
CA ALA A 101 10.09 115.42 -68.28
C ALA A 101 9.30 114.21 -68.84
N LYS A 102 8.73 114.32 -70.04
CA LYS A 102 8.06 113.19 -70.71
C LYS A 102 8.98 112.00 -70.92
N LYS A 103 10.23 112.24 -71.34
CA LYS A 103 11.21 111.17 -71.55
C LYS A 103 11.57 110.46 -70.23
N ILE A 104 11.77 111.21 -69.14
CA ILE A 104 12.04 110.66 -67.81
C ILE A 104 10.85 109.84 -67.31
N CYS A 105 9.64 110.41 -67.31
CA CYS A 105 8.42 109.69 -66.90
C CYS A 105 8.23 108.41 -67.70
N SER A 106 8.34 108.46 -69.03
CA SER A 106 8.21 107.25 -69.86
C SER A 106 9.25 106.17 -69.56
N SER A 107 10.47 106.54 -69.16
CA SER A 107 11.53 105.58 -68.85
C SER A 107 11.40 104.96 -67.44
N GLU A 108 10.85 105.71 -66.50
CA GLU A 108 10.66 105.29 -65.11
C GLU A 108 9.36 104.47 -64.96
N ASP A 109 8.32 104.84 -65.71
CA ASP A 109 7.08 104.05 -65.81
C ASP A 109 7.35 102.66 -66.42
N VAL A 110 8.23 102.56 -67.43
CA VAL A 110 8.61 101.26 -68.01
C VAL A 110 9.43 100.42 -67.03
N LYS A 111 10.41 101.01 -66.33
CA LYS A 111 11.22 100.28 -65.34
C LYS A 111 10.37 99.80 -64.14
N THR A 112 9.46 100.65 -63.65
CA THR A 112 8.57 100.30 -62.54
C THR A 112 7.54 99.25 -62.93
N PHE A 113 7.09 99.26 -64.19
CA PHE A 113 6.26 98.20 -64.74
C PHE A 113 7.01 96.87 -64.83
N ASP A 114 8.21 96.85 -65.42
CA ASP A 114 9.02 95.63 -65.59
C ASP A 114 9.37 95.01 -64.23
N THR A 115 9.85 95.82 -63.28
CA THR A 115 10.12 95.39 -61.90
C THR A 115 8.86 94.95 -61.15
N SER A 116 7.70 95.56 -61.41
CA SER A 116 6.44 95.09 -60.83
C SER A 116 5.99 93.75 -61.40
N VAL A 117 6.29 93.46 -62.67
CA VAL A 117 6.00 92.16 -63.29
C VAL A 117 6.93 91.10 -62.70
N GLU A 118 8.24 91.36 -62.64
CA GLU A 118 9.22 90.46 -62.02
C GLU A 118 8.89 90.18 -60.54
N ASN A 119 8.51 91.19 -59.77
CA ASN A 119 8.10 91.00 -58.37
C ASN A 119 6.82 90.17 -58.22
N LYS A 120 5.87 90.30 -59.15
CA LYS A 120 4.67 89.45 -59.16
C LYS A 120 5.02 88.01 -59.51
N GLU A 121 5.85 87.80 -60.52
CA GLU A 121 6.33 86.46 -60.89
C GLU A 121 7.07 85.78 -59.73
N HIS A 122 7.92 86.53 -59.00
CA HIS A 122 8.57 86.02 -57.79
C HIS A 122 7.59 85.73 -56.65
N SER A 123 6.55 86.55 -56.47
CA SER A 123 5.49 86.29 -55.48
C SER A 123 4.72 85.02 -55.82
N ASP A 124 4.33 84.85 -57.08
CA ASP A 124 3.64 83.65 -57.58
C ASP A 124 4.52 82.41 -57.44
N GLU A 125 5.84 82.52 -57.71
CA GLU A 125 6.80 81.45 -57.51
C GLU A 125 6.94 81.06 -56.02
N ILE A 126 7.01 82.05 -55.12
CA ILE A 126 7.05 81.83 -53.68
C ILE A 126 5.76 81.16 -53.20
N GLU A 127 4.60 81.61 -53.64
CA GLU A 127 3.30 81.01 -53.29
C GLU A 127 3.20 79.57 -53.80
N ALA A 128 3.61 79.31 -55.04
CA ALA A 128 3.67 77.95 -55.59
C ALA A 128 4.61 77.05 -54.77
N ARG A 129 5.77 77.58 -54.37
CA ARG A 129 6.72 76.86 -53.51
C ARG A 129 6.18 76.63 -52.11
N LEU A 130 5.44 77.57 -51.54
CA LEU A 130 4.81 77.45 -50.23
C LEU A 130 3.68 76.41 -50.26
N ASN A 131 2.89 76.39 -51.33
CA ASN A 131 1.85 75.38 -51.55
C ASN A 131 2.43 73.97 -51.73
N THR A 132 3.49 73.82 -52.52
CA THR A 132 4.17 72.52 -52.68
C THR A 132 4.82 72.04 -51.37
N LEU A 133 5.44 72.94 -50.61
CA LEU A 133 5.94 72.62 -49.27
C LEU A 133 4.82 72.21 -48.32
N SER A 134 3.71 72.94 -48.29
CA SER A 134 2.53 72.60 -47.47
C SER A 134 1.94 71.23 -47.83
N GLN A 135 1.84 70.92 -49.13
CA GLN A 135 1.41 69.60 -49.60
C GLN A 135 2.40 68.51 -49.17
N SER A 136 3.70 68.74 -49.33
CA SER A 136 4.73 67.79 -48.89
C SER A 136 4.65 67.53 -47.39
N GLU A 137 4.42 68.56 -46.57
CA GLU A 137 4.28 68.45 -45.13
C GLU A 137 3.06 67.62 -44.74
N LYS A 138 1.92 67.81 -45.43
CA LYS A 138 0.71 66.98 -45.26
C LYS A 138 1.00 65.52 -45.61
N GLU A 139 1.65 65.25 -46.73
CA GLU A 139 2.04 63.89 -47.11
C GLU A 139 2.98 63.25 -46.08
N TYR A 140 3.97 63.98 -45.58
CA TYR A 140 4.87 63.48 -44.54
C TYR A 140 4.13 63.14 -43.26
N LYS A 141 3.19 63.99 -42.83
CA LYS A 141 2.34 63.74 -41.66
C LYS A 141 1.46 62.50 -41.85
N GLU A 142 0.86 62.33 -43.02
CA GLU A 142 0.04 61.15 -43.34
C GLU A 142 0.87 59.86 -43.37
N ARG A 143 2.04 59.88 -44.03
CA ARG A 143 2.98 58.75 -44.06
C ARG A 143 3.46 58.40 -42.65
N PHE A 144 3.79 59.41 -41.84
CA PHE A 144 4.18 59.22 -40.45
C PHE A 144 3.06 58.58 -39.62
N LEU A 145 1.83 59.08 -39.73
CA LEU A 145 0.67 58.50 -39.03
C LEU A 145 0.38 57.07 -39.49
N SER A 146 0.52 56.77 -40.78
CA SER A 146 0.38 55.41 -41.30
C SER A 146 1.46 54.47 -40.75
N ALA A 147 2.72 54.90 -40.76
CA ALA A 147 3.83 54.14 -40.18
C ALA A 147 3.65 53.92 -38.67
N GLU A 148 3.17 54.93 -37.94
CA GLU A 148 2.88 54.81 -36.51
C GLU A 148 1.70 53.87 -36.23
N ARG A 149 0.66 53.87 -37.07
CA ARG A 149 -0.44 52.89 -37.01
C ARG A 149 0.07 51.47 -37.27
N GLN A 150 0.92 51.28 -38.28
CA GLN A 150 1.55 49.99 -38.57
C GLN A 150 2.44 49.55 -37.41
N ARG A 151 3.23 50.45 -36.82
CA ARG A 151 4.08 50.18 -35.66
C ARG A 151 3.26 49.70 -34.47
N ARG A 152 2.11 50.33 -34.19
CA ARG A 152 1.19 49.89 -33.13
C ARG A 152 0.55 48.55 -33.44
N ALA A 153 0.04 48.35 -34.65
CA ALA A 153 -0.55 47.07 -35.05
C ALA A 153 0.47 45.91 -34.95
N LEU A 154 1.74 46.15 -35.29
CA LEU A 154 2.82 45.18 -35.11
C LEU A 154 3.13 44.96 -33.62
N ALA A 155 3.17 46.02 -32.80
CA ALA A 155 3.38 45.90 -31.36
C ALA A 155 2.25 45.10 -30.68
N ASP A 156 1.00 45.36 -31.04
CA ASP A 156 -0.17 44.63 -30.53
C ASP A 156 -0.08 43.15 -30.93
N LYS A 157 0.31 42.86 -32.18
CA LYS A 157 0.53 41.48 -32.65
C LYS A 157 1.69 40.79 -31.92
N THR A 158 2.78 41.51 -31.66
CA THR A 158 3.89 40.98 -30.85
C THR A 158 3.43 40.66 -29.44
N GLN A 159 2.66 41.55 -28.81
CA GLN A 159 2.10 41.33 -27.47
C GLN A 159 1.12 40.15 -27.45
N GLU A 160 0.27 39.99 -28.48
CA GLU A 160 -0.62 38.84 -28.62
C GLU A 160 0.17 37.53 -28.75
N LEU A 161 1.24 37.53 -29.57
CA LEU A 161 2.12 36.37 -29.73
C LEU A 161 2.88 36.04 -28.45
N GLU A 162 3.35 37.04 -27.70
CA GLU A 162 3.99 36.87 -26.38
C GLU A 162 3.01 36.25 -25.38
N GLN A 163 1.76 36.74 -25.29
CA GLN A 163 0.73 36.15 -24.42
C GLN A 163 0.40 34.71 -24.83
N ARG A 164 0.39 34.42 -26.14
CA ARG A 164 0.16 33.07 -26.65
C ARG A 164 1.34 32.14 -26.33
N LEU A 165 2.57 32.63 -26.43
CA LEU A 165 3.77 31.90 -26.00
C LEU A 165 3.72 31.61 -24.51
N GLU A 166 3.40 32.60 -23.66
CA GLU A 166 3.27 32.41 -22.21
C GLU A 166 2.20 31.34 -21.87
N LYS A 167 1.06 31.34 -22.56
CA LYS A 167 0.04 30.29 -22.42
C LYS A 167 0.59 28.91 -22.81
N PHE A 168 1.26 28.81 -23.96
CA PHE A 168 1.85 27.55 -24.42
C PHE A 168 2.96 27.04 -23.51
N GLU A 169 3.80 27.93 -22.98
CA GLU A 169 4.82 27.59 -21.98
C GLU A 169 4.17 27.07 -20.69
N GLY A 170 3.09 27.72 -20.24
CA GLY A 170 2.28 27.25 -19.11
C GLY A 170 1.67 25.86 -19.35
N GLU A 171 1.11 25.61 -20.54
CA GLU A 171 0.59 24.29 -20.93
C GLU A 171 1.71 23.23 -21.00
N CYS A 172 2.87 23.58 -21.56
CA CYS A 172 4.02 22.68 -21.59
C CYS A 172 4.52 22.33 -20.19
N GLN A 173 4.54 23.30 -19.27
CA GLN A 173 4.92 23.05 -17.89
C GLN A 173 3.91 22.14 -17.19
N LYS A 174 2.60 22.40 -17.36
CA LYS A 174 1.54 21.51 -16.85
C LYS A 174 1.70 20.07 -17.36
N LEU A 175 1.94 19.88 -18.66
CA LEU A 175 2.15 18.55 -19.23
C LEU A 175 3.42 17.86 -18.69
N LYS A 176 4.49 18.61 -18.40
CA LYS A 176 5.68 18.06 -17.74
C LYS A 176 5.38 17.60 -16.32
N ASP A 177 4.61 18.40 -15.57
CA ASP A 177 4.22 18.08 -14.20
C ASP A 177 3.27 16.86 -14.18
N GLU A 178 2.29 16.80 -15.07
CA GLU A 178 1.41 15.64 -15.26
C GLU A 178 2.20 14.38 -15.64
N ARG A 179 3.17 14.49 -16.56
CA ARG A 179 4.06 13.39 -16.91
C ARG A 179 4.87 12.91 -15.71
N ALA A 180 5.39 13.83 -14.89
CA ALA A 180 6.13 13.50 -13.68
C ALA A 180 5.23 12.80 -12.65
N GLU A 181 4.00 13.25 -12.47
CA GLU A 181 3.01 12.64 -11.59
C GLU A 181 2.63 11.22 -12.06
N VAL A 182 2.34 11.05 -13.36
CA VAL A 182 2.05 9.74 -13.96
C VAL A 182 3.23 8.79 -13.82
N ASN A 183 4.46 9.27 -14.02
CA ASN A 183 5.66 8.46 -13.85
C ASN A 183 5.84 8.04 -12.37
N ASN A 184 5.61 8.94 -11.42
CA ASN A 184 5.66 8.58 -10.01
C ASN A 184 4.56 7.57 -9.63
N LYS A 185 3.34 7.73 -10.15
CA LYS A 185 2.25 6.73 -9.99
C LYS A 185 2.66 5.38 -10.58
N TYR A 186 3.21 5.37 -11.78
CA TYR A 186 3.72 4.16 -12.42
C TYR A 186 4.82 3.49 -11.59
N ARG A 187 5.77 4.26 -11.05
CA ARG A 187 6.83 3.73 -10.18
C ARG A 187 6.28 3.12 -8.90
N ILE A 188 5.29 3.76 -8.27
CA ILE A 188 4.61 3.21 -7.09
C ILE A 188 3.87 1.91 -7.44
N LEU A 189 3.14 1.88 -8.56
CA LEU A 189 2.45 0.67 -9.02
C LEU A 189 3.44 -0.45 -9.35
N LEU A 190 4.60 -0.12 -9.92
CA LEU A 190 5.65 -1.11 -10.20
C LEU A 190 6.19 -1.70 -8.89
N GLN A 191 6.48 -0.87 -7.88
CA GLN A 191 6.90 -1.35 -6.55
C GLN A 191 5.81 -2.17 -5.85
N GLN A 192 4.53 -1.80 -6.01
CA GLN A 192 3.42 -2.59 -5.49
C GLN A 192 3.31 -3.93 -6.20
N LYS A 193 3.47 -3.95 -7.53
CA LYS A 193 3.49 -5.18 -8.32
C LYS A 193 4.65 -6.10 -7.88
N GLU A 194 5.86 -5.56 -7.73
CA GLU A 194 7.02 -6.30 -7.25
C GLU A 194 6.76 -6.90 -5.85
N ARG A 195 6.17 -6.13 -4.92
CA ARG A 195 5.80 -6.64 -3.60
C ARG A 195 4.75 -7.75 -3.65
N ILE A 196 3.74 -7.61 -4.51
CA ILE A 196 2.71 -8.64 -4.70
C ILE A 196 3.34 -9.90 -5.30
N GLU A 197 4.25 -9.75 -6.27
CA GLU A 197 4.99 -10.87 -6.86
C GLU A 197 5.86 -11.57 -5.81
N GLU A 198 6.60 -10.82 -4.99
CA GLU A 198 7.39 -11.37 -3.87
C GLU A 198 6.52 -12.09 -2.83
N GLU A 199 5.38 -11.51 -2.43
CA GLU A 199 4.43 -12.14 -1.52
C GLU A 199 3.80 -13.39 -2.13
N SER A 200 3.49 -13.38 -3.42
CA SER A 200 2.95 -14.53 -4.14
C SER A 200 3.97 -15.67 -4.24
N GLU A 201 5.25 -15.36 -4.45
CA GLU A 201 6.32 -16.34 -4.51
C GLU A 201 6.59 -16.93 -3.11
N LYS A 202 6.53 -16.11 -2.06
CA LYS A 202 6.58 -16.58 -0.67
C LYS A 202 5.43 -17.53 -0.34
N MET A 203 4.19 -17.15 -0.66
CA MET A 203 3.03 -18.03 -0.47
C MET A 203 3.16 -19.32 -1.27
N ARG A 204 3.73 -19.27 -2.49
CA ARG A 204 3.99 -20.47 -3.28
C ARG A 204 5.03 -21.38 -2.62
N LEU A 205 6.13 -20.81 -2.13
CA LEU A 205 7.16 -21.55 -1.39
C LEU A 205 6.63 -22.16 -0.10
N GLU A 206 5.81 -21.41 0.66
CA GLU A 206 5.14 -21.93 1.86
C GLU A 206 4.21 -23.10 1.52
N LEU A 207 3.39 -22.98 0.46
CA LEU A 207 2.54 -24.08 -0.01
C LEU A 207 3.37 -25.31 -0.44
N ASP A 208 4.50 -25.11 -1.12
CA ASP A 208 5.39 -26.20 -1.50
C ASP A 208 6.04 -26.85 -0.28
N GLN A 209 6.41 -26.08 0.75
CA GLN A 209 6.88 -26.60 2.03
C GLN A 209 5.79 -27.40 2.75
N TYR A 210 4.56 -26.90 2.83
CA TYR A 210 3.44 -27.64 3.41
C TYR A 210 3.18 -28.95 2.67
N ARG A 211 3.26 -28.95 1.33
CA ARG A 211 3.15 -30.17 0.53
C ARG A 211 4.27 -31.16 0.85
N GLN A 212 5.52 -30.70 0.93
CA GLN A 212 6.65 -31.57 1.30
C GLN A 212 6.50 -32.13 2.72
N MET A 213 6.06 -31.32 3.68
CA MET A 213 5.78 -31.76 5.05
C MET A 213 4.68 -32.83 5.06
N GLN A 214 3.60 -32.60 4.31
CA GLN A 214 2.51 -33.56 4.19
C GLN A 214 2.95 -34.84 3.49
N ASP A 215 3.76 -34.76 2.44
CA ASP A 215 4.31 -35.93 1.75
C ASP A 215 5.26 -36.72 2.66
N ASN A 216 6.08 -36.04 3.46
CA ASN A 216 6.95 -36.66 4.46
C ASN A 216 6.14 -37.31 5.59
N GLU A 217 5.10 -36.66 6.10
CA GLU A 217 4.20 -37.21 7.10
C GLU A 217 3.46 -38.44 6.57
N ASN A 218 2.96 -38.36 5.32
CA ASN A 218 2.36 -39.51 4.64
C ASN A 218 3.39 -40.65 4.46
N LEU A 219 4.62 -40.36 4.06
CA LEU A 219 5.70 -41.35 3.94
C LEU A 219 6.05 -41.98 5.28
N MET A 220 6.07 -41.19 6.37
CA MET A 220 6.31 -41.67 7.72
C MET A 220 5.17 -42.56 8.20
N GLN A 221 3.91 -42.16 8.02
CA GLN A 221 2.74 -42.99 8.32
C GLN A 221 2.71 -44.28 7.49
N VAL A 222 3.10 -44.22 6.21
CA VAL A 222 3.26 -45.43 5.37
C VAL A 222 4.39 -46.30 5.92
N GLY A 223 5.51 -45.73 6.35
CA GLY A 223 6.60 -46.45 7.01
C GLY A 223 6.17 -47.13 8.32
N GLU A 224 5.45 -46.42 9.18
CA GLU A 224 4.91 -46.94 10.44
C GLU A 224 3.87 -48.04 10.21
N THR A 225 2.99 -47.87 9.21
CA THR A 225 2.02 -48.92 8.85
C THR A 225 2.70 -50.14 8.27
N ILE A 226 3.75 -49.99 7.45
CA ILE A 226 4.57 -51.13 6.98
C ILE A 226 5.25 -51.82 8.15
N GLN A 227 5.89 -51.09 9.06
CA GLN A 227 6.55 -51.67 10.25
C GLN A 227 5.54 -52.37 11.18
N SER A 228 4.38 -51.76 11.39
CA SER A 228 3.27 -52.34 12.16
C SER A 228 2.75 -53.61 11.46
N ASN A 229 2.64 -53.61 10.14
CA ASN A 229 2.21 -54.78 9.38
C ASN A 229 3.27 -55.90 9.40
N ASP A 230 4.56 -55.58 9.30
CA ASP A 230 5.67 -56.52 9.45
C ASP A 230 5.68 -57.13 10.86
N TYR A 231 5.43 -56.31 11.88
CA TYR A 231 5.27 -56.77 13.26
C TYR A 231 4.04 -57.68 13.42
N VAL A 232 2.89 -57.30 12.86
CA VAL A 232 1.67 -58.13 12.82
C VAL A 232 1.94 -59.43 12.06
N GLU A 233 2.70 -59.41 10.98
CA GLU A 233 3.06 -60.61 10.22
C GLU A 233 4.01 -61.51 11.03
N SER A 234 4.94 -60.92 11.80
CA SER A 234 5.80 -61.65 12.72
C SER A 234 5.00 -62.32 13.86
N LEU A 235 4.01 -61.61 14.41
CA LEU A 235 3.08 -62.14 15.40
C LEU A 235 2.20 -63.25 14.82
N LYS A 236 1.69 -63.08 13.59
CA LYS A 236 0.95 -64.13 12.88
C LYS A 236 1.80 -65.37 12.68
N LYS A 237 3.06 -65.23 12.25
CA LYS A 237 4.01 -66.36 12.12
C LYS A 237 4.24 -67.04 13.47
N SER A 238 4.38 -66.28 14.55
CA SER A 238 4.52 -66.81 15.91
C SER A 238 3.26 -67.55 16.37
N ILE A 239 2.07 -67.00 16.14
CA ILE A 239 0.78 -67.63 16.43
C ILE A 239 0.65 -68.94 15.66
N VAL A 240 1.00 -68.98 14.38
CA VAL A 240 0.97 -70.21 13.58
C VAL A 240 1.92 -71.26 14.15
N LYS A 241 3.14 -70.87 14.57
CA LYS A 241 4.07 -71.78 15.25
C LYS A 241 3.48 -72.33 16.56
N MET A 242 2.92 -71.46 17.40
CA MET A 242 2.26 -71.86 18.64
C MET A 242 1.05 -72.78 18.38
N GLN A 243 0.29 -72.53 17.30
CA GLN A 243 -0.82 -73.39 16.90
C GLN A 243 -0.34 -74.76 16.41
N THR A 244 0.77 -74.82 15.66
CA THR A 244 1.35 -76.11 15.25
C THR A 244 1.90 -76.87 16.45
N GLU A 245 2.60 -76.21 17.37
CA GLU A 245 3.12 -76.81 18.59
C GLU A 245 1.98 -77.30 19.51
N ASN A 246 0.91 -76.52 19.65
CA ASN A 246 -0.29 -76.96 20.36
C ASN A 246 -0.95 -78.17 19.69
N GLY A 247 -1.04 -78.20 18.35
CA GLY A 247 -1.54 -79.37 17.63
C GLY A 247 -0.67 -80.61 17.83
N GLU A 248 0.66 -80.44 17.87
CA GLU A 248 1.59 -81.53 18.19
C GLU A 248 1.42 -82.00 19.65
N LEU A 249 1.23 -81.10 20.59
CA LEU A 249 0.96 -81.42 22.00
C LEU A 249 -0.40 -82.12 22.17
N GLU A 250 -1.43 -81.67 21.45
CA GLU A 250 -2.75 -82.33 21.42
C GLU A 250 -2.63 -83.75 20.88
N GLN A 251 -1.88 -83.96 19.79
CA GLN A 251 -1.60 -85.31 19.27
C GLN A 251 -0.83 -86.17 20.28
N GLN A 252 0.15 -85.60 20.98
CA GLN A 252 0.87 -86.32 22.04
C GLN A 252 -0.03 -86.68 23.22
N LEU A 253 -0.95 -85.78 23.59
CA LEU A 253 -1.94 -86.02 24.64
C LEU A 253 -2.90 -87.14 24.24
N GLU A 254 -3.42 -87.10 23.02
CA GLU A 254 -4.32 -88.14 22.49
C GLU A 254 -3.59 -89.49 22.41
N ALA A 255 -2.33 -89.52 21.97
CA ALA A 255 -1.51 -90.73 21.97
C ALA A 255 -1.23 -91.26 23.40
N ALA A 256 -1.04 -90.37 24.37
CA ALA A 256 -0.88 -90.75 25.77
C ALA A 256 -2.19 -91.30 26.36
N GLN A 257 -3.33 -90.68 26.03
CA GLN A 257 -4.65 -91.17 26.42
C GLN A 257 -4.93 -92.56 25.83
N ALA A 258 -4.64 -92.78 24.55
CA ALA A 258 -4.77 -94.11 23.92
C ALA A 258 -3.90 -95.17 24.61
N LYS A 259 -2.67 -94.82 25.01
CA LYS A 259 -1.80 -95.72 25.80
C LYS A 259 -2.39 -96.00 27.20
N ILE A 260 -2.97 -94.99 27.85
CA ILE A 260 -3.65 -95.19 29.15
C ILE A 260 -4.86 -96.10 28.97
N GLU A 261 -5.64 -95.97 27.90
CA GLU A 261 -6.77 -96.86 27.59
C GLU A 261 -6.30 -98.29 27.34
N GLU A 262 -5.22 -98.48 26.58
CA GLU A 262 -4.59 -99.80 26.36
C GLU A 262 -4.12 -100.42 27.69
N ILE A 263 -3.45 -99.64 28.53
CA ILE A 263 -3.01 -100.07 29.86
C ILE A 263 -4.23 -100.42 30.73
N THR A 264 -5.28 -99.59 30.74
CA THR A 264 -6.52 -99.84 31.49
C THR A 264 -7.19 -101.13 31.03
N ALA A 265 -7.32 -101.37 29.73
CA ALA A 265 -7.85 -102.62 29.19
C ALA A 265 -6.98 -103.84 29.58
N SER A 266 -5.65 -103.68 29.58
CA SER A 266 -4.73 -104.73 30.07
C SER A 266 -4.89 -104.99 31.58
N PHE A 267 -5.16 -103.95 32.38
CA PHE A 267 -5.45 -104.09 33.80
C PHE A 267 -6.81 -104.76 34.05
N GLU A 268 -7.84 -104.43 33.28
CA GLU A 268 -9.16 -105.07 33.37
C GLU A 268 -9.09 -106.56 33.04
N THR A 269 -8.36 -106.94 31.98
CA THR A 269 -8.13 -108.36 31.66
C THR A 269 -7.35 -109.07 32.76
N ALA A 270 -6.31 -108.45 33.34
CA ALA A 270 -5.57 -109.00 34.47
C ALA A 270 -6.44 -109.13 35.73
N LEU A 271 -7.35 -108.18 35.99
CA LEU A 271 -8.33 -108.26 37.06
C LEU A 271 -9.31 -109.41 36.84
N HIS A 272 -9.81 -109.62 35.62
CA HIS A 272 -10.65 -110.77 35.30
C HIS A 272 -9.94 -112.11 35.54
N VAL A 273 -8.68 -112.23 35.10
CA VAL A 273 -7.87 -113.42 35.37
C VAL A 273 -7.67 -113.61 36.88
N LYS A 274 -7.38 -112.54 37.62
CA LYS A 274 -7.26 -112.59 39.07
C LYS A 274 -8.57 -113.05 39.72
N ASP A 275 -9.70 -112.48 39.34
CA ASP A 275 -11.02 -112.85 39.90
C ASP A 275 -11.38 -114.30 39.58
N GLU A 276 -11.04 -114.82 38.39
CA GLU A 276 -11.16 -116.25 38.08
C GLU A 276 -10.25 -117.12 38.95
N THR A 277 -8.99 -116.73 39.17
CA THR A 277 -8.10 -117.47 40.07
C THR A 277 -8.57 -117.43 41.53
N VAL A 278 -9.13 -116.31 41.98
CA VAL A 278 -9.74 -116.18 43.31
C VAL A 278 -10.97 -117.06 43.42
N LYS A 279 -11.86 -117.09 42.41
CA LYS A 279 -13.00 -118.02 42.37
C LYS A 279 -12.54 -119.47 42.47
N GLN A 280 -11.53 -119.87 41.70
CA GLN A 280 -10.94 -121.21 41.79
C GLN A 280 -10.32 -121.49 43.17
N ALA A 281 -9.69 -120.50 43.80
CA ALA A 281 -9.15 -120.63 45.15
C ALA A 281 -10.25 -120.77 46.21
N VAL A 282 -11.35 -120.01 46.09
CA VAL A 282 -12.52 -120.11 46.96
C VAL A 282 -13.21 -121.47 46.78
N GLU A 283 -13.38 -121.95 45.54
CA GLU A 283 -13.91 -123.29 45.29
C GLU A 283 -13.04 -124.38 45.95
N ARG A 284 -11.71 -124.29 45.81
CA ARG A 284 -10.78 -125.18 46.52
C ARG A 284 -10.89 -125.06 48.02
N GLU A 285 -11.02 -123.85 48.55
CA GLU A 285 -11.21 -123.59 49.97
C GLU A 285 -12.53 -124.21 50.46
N THR A 286 -13.65 -124.07 49.74
CA THR A 286 -14.92 -124.73 50.08
C THR A 286 -14.82 -126.26 50.05
N ILE A 287 -14.10 -126.84 49.08
CA ILE A 287 -13.84 -128.29 49.04
C ILE A 287 -12.99 -128.71 50.24
N LEU A 288 -11.97 -127.94 50.61
CA LEU A 288 -11.14 -128.18 51.79
C LEU A 288 -11.94 -127.98 53.09
N GLN A 289 -12.83 -127.00 53.16
CA GLN A 289 -13.74 -126.75 54.28
C GLN A 289 -14.68 -127.95 54.46
N ALA A 290 -15.32 -128.41 53.38
CA ALA A 290 -16.15 -129.61 53.40
C ALA A 290 -15.36 -130.87 53.79
N ARG A 291 -14.07 -130.94 53.41
CA ARG A 291 -13.17 -132.02 53.84
C ARG A 291 -12.82 -131.91 55.32
N ILE A 292 -12.61 -130.70 55.85
CA ILE A 292 -12.37 -130.44 57.28
C ILE A 292 -13.63 -130.79 58.07
N GLU A 293 -14.82 -130.40 57.62
CA GLU A 293 -16.10 -130.78 58.24
C GLU A 293 -16.30 -132.30 58.22
N ALA A 294 -15.97 -132.99 57.12
CA ALA A 294 -15.98 -134.44 57.05
C ALA A 294 -14.97 -135.10 58.01
N LEU A 295 -13.80 -134.50 58.19
CA LEU A 295 -12.79 -134.95 59.17
C LEU A 295 -13.23 -134.65 60.61
N GLN A 296 -13.94 -133.54 60.85
CA GLN A 296 -14.52 -133.20 62.15
C GLN A 296 -15.64 -134.16 62.53
N GLN A 297 -16.51 -134.54 61.58
CA GLN A 297 -17.52 -135.59 61.77
C GLN A 297 -16.89 -136.98 61.99
N GLN A 298 -15.72 -137.26 61.41
CA GLN A 298 -14.92 -138.46 61.72
C GLN A 298 -14.26 -138.41 63.11
N SER A 299 -14.13 -137.24 63.73
CA SER A 299 -13.51 -137.04 65.04
C SER A 299 -14.47 -137.00 66.23
N GLU A 300 -15.80 -137.07 66.01
CA GLU A 300 -16.82 -137.12 67.08
C GLU A 300 -17.08 -138.53 67.66
N GLY A 301 -16.25 -139.51 67.33
CA GLY A 301 -16.35 -140.85 67.89
C GLY A 301 -14.98 -141.48 68.07
N ILE A 302 -14.19 -140.98 69.03
CA ILE A 302 -13.21 -141.72 69.85
C ILE A 302 -12.63 -140.75 70.90
N ASP A 303 -12.67 -141.21 72.15
CA ASP A 303 -12.25 -140.58 73.41
C ASP A 303 -10.72 -140.36 73.56
N PRO A 304 -10.26 -139.65 74.61
CA PRO A 304 -9.18 -138.68 74.57
C PRO A 304 -7.80 -139.26 74.91
N GLU A 305 -6.75 -138.67 74.34
CA GLU A 305 -5.45 -138.34 74.97
C GLU A 305 -4.39 -138.13 73.89
N GLY A 306 -3.89 -136.89 73.81
CA GLY A 306 -2.50 -136.66 73.39
C GLY A 306 -2.27 -135.74 72.19
N LYS A 307 -1.70 -134.57 72.54
CA LYS A 307 -0.61 -133.86 71.84
C LYS A 307 -0.99 -132.71 70.91
N ASP A 308 -1.44 -131.65 71.60
CA ASP A 308 -0.99 -130.26 71.47
C ASP A 308 0.45 -130.09 70.95
N GLY A 309 0.60 -129.71 69.68
CA GLY A 309 1.86 -129.24 69.11
C GLY A 309 1.72 -128.50 67.78
N GLU A 310 0.65 -128.81 67.02
CA GLU A 310 0.41 -128.20 65.71
C GLU A 310 -0.39 -126.89 65.77
N ILE A 311 -1.28 -126.74 66.77
CA ILE A 311 -2.07 -125.52 66.97
C ILE A 311 -1.17 -124.36 67.44
N THR A 312 -0.19 -124.64 68.31
CA THR A 312 0.79 -123.66 68.78
C THR A 312 1.75 -123.19 67.67
N ARG A 313 2.10 -124.06 66.70
CA ARG A 313 2.90 -123.66 65.54
C ARG A 313 2.14 -122.73 64.60
N ARG A 314 0.85 -123.01 64.35
CA ARG A 314 0.01 -122.15 63.50
C ARG A 314 -0.21 -120.77 64.09
N LEU A 315 -0.32 -120.64 65.42
CA LEU A 315 -0.45 -119.34 66.08
C LEU A 315 0.83 -118.47 65.95
N ILE A 316 2.01 -119.08 66.03
CA ILE A 316 3.30 -118.40 65.87
C ILE A 316 3.50 -117.91 64.42
N ASP A 317 3.09 -118.71 63.42
CA ASP A 317 3.19 -118.31 62.01
C ASP A 317 2.22 -117.18 61.63
N VAL A 318 1.02 -117.14 62.21
CA VAL A 318 0.07 -116.03 62.01
C VAL A 318 0.61 -114.75 62.64
N THR A 319 1.25 -114.84 63.81
CA THR A 319 1.86 -113.68 64.49
C THR A 319 3.03 -113.08 63.71
N ARG A 320 3.86 -113.92 63.06
CA ARG A 320 4.94 -113.46 62.16
C ARG A 320 4.42 -112.75 60.91
N LYS A 321 3.34 -113.25 60.31
CA LYS A 321 2.72 -112.61 59.13
C LYS A 321 2.12 -111.24 59.47
N TYR A 322 1.55 -111.09 60.67
CA TYR A 322 1.02 -109.80 61.14
C TYR A 322 2.12 -108.75 61.36
N GLN A 323 3.27 -109.14 61.91
CA GLN A 323 4.41 -108.22 62.10
C GLN A 323 5.06 -107.78 60.77
N ALA A 324 5.11 -108.64 59.75
CA ALA A 324 5.62 -108.27 58.42
C ALA A 324 4.74 -107.23 57.72
N LEU A 325 3.42 -107.30 57.92
CA LEU A 325 2.45 -106.33 57.39
C LEU A 325 2.59 -104.94 58.04
N GLN A 326 2.89 -104.87 59.34
CA GLN A 326 3.15 -103.58 60.01
C GLN A 326 4.42 -102.89 59.50
N LEU A 327 5.46 -103.65 59.15
CA LEU A 327 6.70 -103.09 58.60
C LEU A 327 6.47 -102.46 57.20
N GLN A 328 5.67 -103.12 56.35
CA GLN A 328 5.31 -102.56 55.04
C GLN A 328 4.48 -101.27 55.18
N MET A 329 3.59 -101.17 56.16
CA MET A 329 2.83 -99.94 56.41
C MET A 329 3.73 -98.77 56.86
N SER A 330 4.83 -99.02 57.56
CA SER A 330 5.82 -97.98 57.90
C SER A 330 6.67 -97.56 56.70
N GLU A 331 7.00 -98.48 55.78
CA GLU A 331 7.72 -98.16 54.54
C GLU A 331 6.86 -97.34 53.56
N TYR A 332 5.54 -97.55 53.53
CA TYR A 332 4.63 -96.73 52.73
C TYR A 332 4.44 -95.31 53.31
N LYS A 333 4.56 -95.13 54.64
CA LYS A 333 4.53 -93.81 55.28
C LYS A 333 5.81 -92.99 55.05
N ALA A 334 6.94 -93.63 54.77
CA ALA A 334 8.22 -92.97 54.50
C ALA A 334 8.42 -92.54 53.03
N LYS A 335 7.44 -92.79 52.14
CA LYS A 335 7.47 -92.41 50.71
C LYS A 335 6.57 -91.22 50.35
N MET A 336 6.09 -90.48 51.35
CA MET A 336 5.41 -89.19 51.16
C MET A 336 6.46 -88.07 51.15
N PRO A 337 6.42 -87.07 50.24
CA PRO A 337 7.52 -86.12 50.05
C PRO A 337 7.72 -85.16 51.23
N ASP A 338 8.99 -84.92 51.57
CA ASP A 338 9.51 -84.07 52.65
C ASP A 338 9.33 -82.56 52.38
N GLU A 339 9.29 -81.76 53.46
CA GLU A 339 9.18 -80.29 53.50
C GLU A 339 10.24 -79.53 52.67
N GLU A 340 11.34 -80.16 52.24
CA GLU A 340 12.45 -79.53 51.52
C GLU A 340 12.11 -79.06 50.08
N GLU A 341 11.23 -79.76 49.36
CA GLU A 341 10.80 -79.33 48.01
C GLU A 341 9.96 -78.04 48.06
N THR A 342 9.23 -77.84 49.16
CA THR A 342 8.41 -76.64 49.37
C THR A 342 9.24 -75.39 49.69
N GLU A 343 10.39 -75.57 50.35
CA GLU A 343 11.33 -74.49 50.68
C GLU A 343 12.11 -74.04 49.42
N GLN A 344 12.49 -74.97 48.54
CA GLN A 344 13.15 -74.66 47.26
C GLN A 344 12.21 -73.92 46.29
N LEU A 345 10.93 -74.31 46.24
CA LEU A 345 9.92 -73.59 45.46
C LEU A 345 9.68 -72.17 45.99
N LYS A 346 9.70 -71.95 47.32
CA LYS A 346 9.62 -70.60 47.90
C LYS A 346 10.82 -69.73 47.52
N GLN A 347 12.03 -70.28 47.55
CA GLN A 347 13.23 -69.54 47.16
C GLN A 347 13.22 -69.17 45.67
N GLN A 348 12.75 -70.05 44.78
CA GLN A 348 12.58 -69.74 43.35
C GLN A 348 11.50 -68.68 43.10
N VAL A 349 10.40 -68.71 43.85
CA VAL A 349 9.34 -67.69 43.76
C VAL A 349 9.84 -66.32 44.22
N GLU A 350 10.67 -66.27 45.27
CA GLU A 350 11.24 -65.03 45.79
C GLU A 350 12.28 -64.42 44.83
N GLU A 351 13.09 -65.26 44.18
CA GLU A 351 14.03 -64.84 43.14
C GLU A 351 13.33 -64.31 41.87
N LEU A 352 12.26 -64.98 41.41
CA LEU A 352 11.43 -64.49 40.30
C LEU A 352 10.73 -63.16 40.63
N THR A 353 10.31 -62.97 41.89
CA THR A 353 9.69 -61.72 42.36
C THR A 353 10.70 -60.56 42.39
N MET A 354 11.96 -60.84 42.73
CA MET A 354 13.04 -59.85 42.68
C MET A 354 13.45 -59.48 41.23
N GLN A 355 13.35 -60.42 40.29
CA GLN A 355 13.59 -60.13 38.86
C GLN A 355 12.45 -59.29 38.26
N LEU A 356 11.19 -59.58 38.60
CA LEU A 356 10.04 -58.78 38.16
C LEU A 356 10.07 -57.33 38.67
N THR A 357 10.56 -57.10 39.89
CA THR A 357 10.71 -55.73 40.44
C THR A 357 11.84 -54.94 39.78
N LYS A 358 12.95 -55.59 39.39
CA LYS A 358 14.01 -54.97 38.60
C LYS A 358 13.53 -54.59 37.19
N ILE A 359 12.76 -55.45 36.52
CA ILE A 359 12.19 -55.18 35.20
C ILE A 359 11.14 -54.05 35.28
N LYS A 360 10.32 -54.02 36.34
CA LYS A 360 9.34 -52.94 36.57
C LYS A 360 10.01 -51.58 36.79
N ASN A 361 11.10 -51.54 37.54
CA ASN A 361 11.86 -50.31 37.77
C ASN A 361 12.63 -49.85 36.52
N ALA A 362 13.18 -50.77 35.72
CA ALA A 362 13.77 -50.47 34.42
C ALA A 362 12.74 -49.95 33.40
N SER A 363 11.51 -50.51 33.41
CA SER A 363 10.39 -50.00 32.60
C SER A 363 9.92 -48.61 33.03
N MET A 364 9.94 -48.31 34.33
CA MET A 364 9.57 -46.98 34.85
C MET A 364 10.64 -45.93 34.49
N ALA A 365 11.92 -46.30 34.50
CA ALA A 365 13.02 -45.45 34.02
C ALA A 365 12.98 -45.24 32.50
N ALA A 366 12.64 -46.26 31.71
CA ALA A 366 12.48 -46.14 30.26
C ALA A 366 11.27 -45.28 29.85
N LYS A 367 10.17 -45.30 30.63
CA LYS A 367 9.01 -44.43 30.42
C LYS A 367 9.26 -42.96 30.74
N LEU A 368 10.28 -42.64 31.53
CA LEU A 368 10.75 -41.27 31.76
C LEU A 368 11.77 -40.80 30.71
N HIS A 369 12.32 -41.72 29.88
CA HIS A 369 13.29 -41.39 28.84
C HIS A 369 12.69 -41.40 27.42
N ASN A 370 11.59 -42.12 27.19
CA ASN A 370 10.90 -42.22 25.89
C ASN A 370 9.59 -41.41 25.83
N GLY A 371 9.38 -40.47 26.75
CA GLY A 371 8.46 -39.36 26.52
C GLY A 371 9.24 -38.30 25.77
N GLU A 372 9.17 -38.31 24.44
CA GLU A 372 9.63 -37.20 23.61
C GLU A 372 8.83 -35.96 24.01
N ASP A 373 9.43 -35.12 24.84
CA ASP A 373 8.97 -33.76 25.07
C ASP A 373 9.25 -32.97 23.78
N PRO A 374 8.23 -32.55 23.00
CA PRO A 374 8.41 -31.76 21.77
C PRO A 374 8.97 -30.35 22.03
N THR A 375 9.30 -30.05 23.29
CA THR A 375 9.91 -28.80 23.70
C THR A 375 11.43 -28.82 23.61
N TYR A 376 12.11 -29.98 23.60
CA TYR A 376 13.58 -30.00 23.57
C TYR A 376 14.16 -29.77 22.17
N GLU A 377 13.58 -30.37 21.12
CA GLU A 377 13.98 -30.15 19.73
C GLU A 377 13.62 -28.75 19.23
N GLN A 378 12.41 -28.26 19.54
CA GLN A 378 12.05 -26.87 19.24
C GLN A 378 12.95 -25.87 19.97
N ASN A 379 13.35 -26.17 21.22
CA ASN A 379 14.30 -25.33 21.93
C ASN A 379 15.74 -25.47 21.41
N ALA A 380 16.12 -26.60 20.81
CA ALA A 380 17.41 -26.79 20.16
C ALA A 380 17.49 -26.00 18.84
N GLU A 381 16.46 -26.08 18.00
CA GLU A 381 16.38 -25.29 16.76
C GLU A 381 16.29 -23.79 17.03
N LEU A 382 15.57 -23.38 18.08
CA LEU A 382 15.52 -21.97 18.48
C LEU A 382 16.88 -21.48 19.01
N ARG A 383 17.63 -22.34 19.71
CA ARG A 383 19.00 -22.00 20.15
C ARG A 383 19.96 -21.86 18.98
N GLU A 384 19.89 -22.78 18.01
CA GLU A 384 20.70 -22.72 16.79
C GLU A 384 20.41 -21.47 15.97
N LYS A 385 19.12 -21.13 15.77
CA LYS A 385 18.73 -19.88 15.09
C LYS A 385 19.19 -18.63 15.84
N ILE A 386 19.13 -18.62 17.17
CA ILE A 386 19.65 -17.50 17.97
C ILE A 386 21.16 -17.36 17.78
N GLU A 387 21.90 -18.48 17.77
CA GLU A 387 23.36 -18.48 17.58
C GLU A 387 23.76 -18.00 16.17
N GLU A 388 23.01 -18.39 15.13
CA GLU A 388 23.17 -17.87 13.76
C GLU A 388 22.89 -16.36 13.66
N TYR A 389 21.84 -15.87 14.33
CA TYR A 389 21.54 -14.42 14.33
C TYR A 389 22.63 -13.63 15.07
N GLU A 390 23.14 -14.14 16.19
CA GLU A 390 24.24 -13.52 16.92
C GLU A 390 25.56 -13.51 16.12
N GLU A 391 25.83 -14.56 15.36
CA GLU A 391 26.99 -14.62 14.46
C GLU A 391 26.87 -13.64 13.30
N ARG A 392 25.68 -13.55 12.69
CA ARG A 392 25.40 -12.56 11.64
C ARG A 392 25.48 -11.12 12.16
N GLU A 393 25.07 -10.89 13.40
CA GLU A 393 25.20 -9.59 14.06
C GLU A 393 26.68 -9.24 14.32
N ARG A 394 27.48 -10.20 14.79
CA ARG A 394 28.94 -10.03 14.95
C ARG A 394 29.63 -9.71 13.62
N ASP A 395 29.25 -10.39 12.54
CA ASP A 395 29.79 -10.14 11.20
C ASP A 395 29.43 -8.75 10.70
N MET A 396 28.16 -8.35 10.80
CA MET A 396 27.74 -6.99 10.44
C MET A 396 28.46 -5.92 11.28
N GLN A 397 28.64 -6.15 12.58
CA GLN A 397 29.40 -5.23 13.44
C GLN A 397 30.88 -5.15 13.05
N SER A 398 31.49 -6.26 12.60
CA SER A 398 32.86 -6.27 12.08
C SER A 398 32.98 -5.49 10.77
N GLN A 399 32.04 -5.68 9.84
CA GLN A 399 31.97 -4.94 8.57
C GLN A 399 31.71 -3.45 8.77
N LEU A 400 30.91 -3.09 9.78
CA LEU A 400 30.69 -1.70 10.16
C LEU A 400 31.99 -1.07 10.68
N LYS A 401 32.76 -1.78 11.51
CA LYS A 401 34.05 -1.31 12.03
C LYS A 401 35.09 -1.12 10.92
N THR A 402 35.20 -2.05 9.96
CA THR A 402 36.11 -1.89 8.83
C THR A 402 35.72 -0.71 7.95
N SER A 403 34.41 -0.56 7.64
CA SER A 403 33.91 0.58 6.88
C SER A 403 34.14 1.93 7.60
N GLN A 404 34.02 1.95 8.93
CA GLN A 404 34.34 3.15 9.74
C GLN A 404 35.84 3.47 9.70
N GLN A 405 36.72 2.46 9.74
CA GLN A 405 38.16 2.65 9.62
C GLN A 405 38.55 3.18 8.23
N GLU A 406 37.96 2.66 7.15
CA GLU A 406 38.20 3.16 5.78
C GLU A 406 37.77 4.62 5.61
N VAL A 407 36.63 5.01 6.20
CA VAL A 407 36.17 6.41 6.18
C VAL A 407 37.15 7.34 6.90
N GLU A 408 37.71 6.91 8.04
CA GLU A 408 38.71 7.72 8.73
C GLU A 408 40.05 7.77 8.00
N GLU A 409 40.49 6.67 7.38
CA GLU A 409 41.69 6.70 6.51
C GLU A 409 41.51 7.65 5.32
N LEU A 410 40.32 7.67 4.71
CA LEU A 410 39.99 8.58 3.62
C LEU A 410 39.98 10.05 4.08
N LYS A 411 39.44 10.34 5.28
CA LYS A 411 39.48 11.69 5.85
C LYS A 411 40.91 12.16 6.12
N VAL A 412 41.76 11.29 6.67
CA VAL A 412 43.18 11.60 6.90
C VAL A 412 43.93 11.84 5.59
N ARG A 413 43.65 11.05 4.55
CA ARG A 413 44.21 11.31 3.20
C ARG A 413 43.74 12.64 2.63
N LEU A 414 42.47 13.00 2.82
CA LEU A 414 41.89 14.25 2.35
C LEU A 414 42.51 15.47 3.07
N SER A 415 42.78 15.36 4.37
CA SER A 415 43.52 16.40 5.11
C SER A 415 44.96 16.53 4.63
N CYS A 416 45.68 15.42 4.44
CA CYS A 416 47.06 15.47 3.95
C CYS A 416 47.19 16.04 2.53
N LEU A 417 46.20 15.78 1.66
CA LEU A 417 46.15 16.36 0.31
C LEU A 417 45.79 17.86 0.36
N SER A 418 44.89 18.26 1.26
CA SER A 418 44.58 19.67 1.51
C SER A 418 45.82 20.44 1.96
N ASP A 419 46.60 19.88 2.88
CA ASP A 419 47.81 20.53 3.41
C ASP A 419 48.92 20.64 2.35
N ALA A 420 49.12 19.60 1.53
CA ALA A 420 50.11 19.60 0.45
C ALA A 420 49.80 20.59 -0.69
N VAL A 421 48.52 20.87 -0.95
CA VAL A 421 48.09 21.84 -1.97
C VAL A 421 48.29 23.28 -1.48
N VAL A 422 48.15 23.55 -0.18
CA VAL A 422 48.32 24.89 0.41
C VAL A 422 49.78 25.38 0.37
N GLU A 423 50.76 24.47 0.46
CA GLU A 423 52.19 24.83 0.47
C GLU A 423 52.79 25.17 -0.92
N GLY A 424 52.09 24.86 -2.01
CA GLY A 424 52.59 25.04 -3.39
C GLY A 424 51.96 26.18 -4.19
N MET A 425 50.96 26.89 -3.66
CA MET A 425 50.15 27.85 -4.42
C MET A 425 50.62 29.31 -4.27
N SER A 426 50.54 30.08 -5.36
CA SER A 426 50.80 31.52 -5.33
C SER A 426 49.72 32.28 -4.55
N ILE A 427 50.02 33.49 -4.05
CA ILE A 427 49.09 34.29 -3.22
C ILE A 427 47.73 34.51 -3.92
N GLN A 428 47.74 34.69 -5.25
CA GLN A 428 46.53 34.87 -6.06
C GLN A 428 45.69 33.59 -6.17
N GLU A 429 46.33 32.43 -6.26
CA GLU A 429 45.66 31.13 -6.24
C GLU A 429 45.16 30.80 -4.82
N GLN A 430 45.87 31.25 -3.78
CA GLN A 430 45.44 31.15 -2.38
C GLN A 430 44.19 32.00 -2.10
N GLU A 431 44.06 33.18 -2.70
CA GLU A 431 42.87 34.01 -2.61
C GLU A 431 41.68 33.43 -3.38
N GLN A 432 41.91 32.89 -4.58
CA GLN A 432 40.88 32.18 -5.35
C GLN A 432 40.41 30.90 -4.63
N MET A 433 41.34 30.16 -4.02
CA MET A 433 41.02 28.98 -3.21
C MET A 433 40.26 29.36 -1.94
N LYS A 434 40.63 30.46 -1.27
CA LYS A 434 39.87 30.98 -0.12
C LYS A 434 38.45 31.39 -0.52
N ALA A 435 38.26 32.03 -1.67
CA ALA A 435 36.94 32.38 -2.18
C ALA A 435 36.10 31.12 -2.49
N ALA A 436 36.69 30.14 -3.18
CA ALA A 436 36.04 28.86 -3.46
C ALA A 436 35.72 28.07 -2.18
N MET A 437 36.59 28.12 -1.17
CA MET A 437 36.38 27.47 0.12
C MET A 437 35.25 28.16 0.91
N LEU A 438 35.10 29.48 0.79
CA LEU A 438 34.00 30.24 1.41
C LEU A 438 32.66 29.94 0.73
N GLU A 439 32.64 29.81 -0.60
CA GLU A 439 31.46 29.35 -1.35
C GLU A 439 31.09 27.91 -0.98
N LEU A 440 32.07 27.00 -0.89
CA LEU A 440 31.85 25.63 -0.42
C LEU A 440 31.39 25.57 1.03
N GLN A 441 31.85 26.48 1.89
CA GLN A 441 31.42 26.56 3.28
C GLN A 441 29.98 27.08 3.41
N VAL A 442 29.56 28.01 2.56
CA VAL A 442 28.16 28.47 2.47
C VAL A 442 27.27 27.36 1.92
N ALA A 443 27.71 26.65 0.88
CA ALA A 443 27.00 25.50 0.33
C ALA A 443 26.88 24.36 1.36
N SER A 444 27.95 24.08 2.11
CA SER A 444 27.97 23.08 3.19
C SER A 444 26.97 23.44 4.30
N LYS A 445 26.95 24.69 4.76
CA LYS A 445 25.94 25.16 5.74
C LYS A 445 24.51 25.09 5.22
N SER A 446 24.30 25.35 3.93
CA SER A 446 22.98 25.18 3.30
C SER A 446 22.54 23.71 3.31
N LEU A 447 23.45 22.80 2.94
CA LEU A 447 23.21 21.36 2.97
C LEU A 447 23.01 20.82 4.40
N GLU A 448 23.74 21.33 5.39
CA GLU A 448 23.52 20.99 6.81
C GLU A 448 22.12 21.40 7.29
N ASN A 449 21.66 22.58 6.89
CA ASN A 449 20.31 23.04 7.19
C ASN A 449 19.24 22.17 6.51
N GLU A 450 19.43 21.81 5.24
CA GLU A 450 18.54 20.88 4.51
C GLU A 450 18.53 19.48 5.14
N LEU A 451 19.69 18.99 5.58
CA LEU A 451 19.83 17.69 6.25
C LEU A 451 19.18 17.71 7.63
N SER A 452 19.25 18.82 8.37
CA SER A 452 18.52 19.01 9.63
C SER A 452 16.99 19.03 9.42
N ALA A 453 16.51 19.66 8.34
CA ALA A 453 15.10 19.67 7.98
C ALA A 453 14.60 18.29 7.54
N ALA A 454 15.41 17.55 6.77
CA ALA A 454 15.13 16.17 6.37
C ALA A 454 15.09 15.22 7.58
N LYS A 455 16.04 15.36 8.54
CA LYS A 455 16.02 14.62 9.81
C LYS A 455 14.73 14.88 10.60
N SER A 456 14.31 16.15 10.71
CA SER A 456 13.03 16.52 11.35
C SER A 456 11.82 15.91 10.65
N GLN A 457 11.82 15.86 9.31
CA GLN A 457 10.74 15.20 8.55
C GLN A 457 10.72 13.69 8.74
N ILE A 458 11.89 13.03 8.75
CA ILE A 458 12.00 11.59 9.04
C ILE A 458 11.50 11.29 10.45
N GLU A 459 11.81 12.13 11.43
CA GLU A 459 11.35 11.98 12.81
C GLU A 459 9.83 12.13 12.92
N LYS A 460 9.24 13.12 12.23
CA LYS A 460 7.78 13.26 12.09
C LYS A 460 7.12 12.05 11.40
N LEU A 461 7.76 11.47 10.39
CA LEU A 461 7.27 10.28 9.70
C LEU A 461 7.36 9.03 10.58
N LYS A 462 8.44 8.87 11.36
CA LYS A 462 8.59 7.80 12.37
C LYS A 462 7.54 7.94 13.48
N GLU A 463 7.26 9.15 13.94
CA GLU A 463 6.22 9.40 14.94
C GLU A 463 4.81 9.15 14.37
N LYS A 464 4.58 9.44 13.09
CA LYS A 464 3.33 9.12 12.41
C LYS A 464 3.16 7.61 12.20
N SER A 465 4.23 6.87 11.86
CA SER A 465 4.16 5.42 11.70
C SER A 465 4.01 4.70 13.04
N SER A 466 4.66 5.17 14.10
CA SER A 466 4.48 4.62 15.46
C SER A 466 3.07 4.87 15.99
N ARG A 467 2.50 6.07 15.77
CA ARG A 467 1.09 6.36 16.10
C ARG A 467 0.12 5.51 15.28
N GLN A 468 0.39 5.24 14.00
CA GLN A 468 -0.42 4.35 13.17
C GLN A 468 -0.33 2.89 13.63
N ALA A 469 0.85 2.41 14.02
CA ALA A 469 1.03 1.06 14.57
C ALA A 469 0.25 0.88 15.88
N VAL A 470 0.39 1.84 16.82
CA VAL A 470 -0.36 1.83 18.09
C VAL A 470 -1.88 1.94 17.86
N ALA A 471 -2.33 2.73 16.88
CA ALA A 471 -3.75 2.82 16.54
C ALA A 471 -4.29 1.53 15.89
N ALA A 472 -3.48 0.83 15.08
CA ALA A 472 -3.84 -0.45 14.49
C ALA A 472 -3.93 -1.55 15.56
N GLU A 473 -3.01 -1.55 16.53
CA GLU A 473 -3.00 -2.48 17.65
C GLU A 473 -4.21 -2.27 18.57
N LYS A 474 -4.53 -1.02 18.93
CA LYS A 474 -5.76 -0.68 19.66
C LYS A 474 -7.05 -1.10 18.93
N ARG A 475 -7.06 -1.07 17.59
CA ARG A 475 -8.20 -1.58 16.78
C ARG A 475 -8.29 -3.10 16.81
N LYS A 476 -7.16 -3.82 16.81
CA LYS A 476 -7.13 -5.28 16.98
C LYS A 476 -7.62 -5.68 18.37
N GLU A 477 -7.16 -4.99 19.41
CA GLU A 477 -7.62 -5.19 20.79
C GLU A 477 -9.12 -4.88 20.92
N ALA A 478 -9.62 -3.79 20.32
CA ALA A 478 -11.05 -3.47 20.33
C ALA A 478 -11.90 -4.56 19.67
N ARG A 479 -11.46 -5.11 18.53
CA ARG A 479 -12.13 -6.24 17.86
C ARG A 479 -12.11 -7.51 18.71
N GLN A 480 -10.97 -7.83 19.32
CA GLN A 480 -10.87 -8.98 20.23
C GLN A 480 -11.81 -8.83 21.44
N ILE A 481 -11.92 -7.62 22.00
CA ILE A 481 -12.86 -7.33 23.10
C ILE A 481 -14.31 -7.50 22.64
N GLU A 482 -14.64 -7.10 21.40
CA GLU A 482 -15.97 -7.24 20.83
C GLU A 482 -16.34 -8.71 20.57
N ASP A 483 -15.43 -9.49 19.99
CA ASP A 483 -15.60 -10.94 19.82
C ASP A 483 -15.78 -11.66 21.16
N LEU A 484 -15.02 -11.26 22.20
CA LEU A 484 -15.15 -11.81 23.55
C LEU A 484 -16.51 -11.44 24.17
N LYS A 485 -17.01 -10.23 23.97
CA LYS A 485 -18.35 -9.83 24.43
C LYS A 485 -19.45 -10.64 23.75
N GLU A 486 -19.32 -10.91 22.46
CA GLU A 486 -20.27 -11.73 21.71
C GLU A 486 -20.28 -13.17 22.21
N LYS A 487 -19.10 -13.77 22.42
CA LYS A 487 -18.97 -15.11 23.03
C LYS A 487 -19.57 -15.19 24.44
N VAL A 488 -19.35 -14.16 25.26
CA VAL A 488 -19.96 -14.09 26.60
C VAL A 488 -21.49 -13.97 26.52
N ALA A 489 -22.01 -13.16 25.60
CA ALA A 489 -23.45 -13.03 25.39
C ALA A 489 -24.08 -14.35 24.89
N ALA A 490 -23.40 -15.08 24.01
CA ALA A 490 -23.82 -16.40 23.55
C ALA A 490 -23.87 -17.42 24.71
N ALA A 491 -22.81 -17.47 25.54
CA ALA A 491 -22.76 -18.33 26.72
C ALA A 491 -23.84 -17.97 27.76
N GLN A 492 -24.16 -16.68 27.93
CA GLN A 492 -25.27 -16.24 28.79
C GLN A 492 -26.63 -16.71 28.27
N LYS A 493 -26.87 -16.60 26.95
CA LYS A 493 -28.11 -17.11 26.32
C LYS A 493 -28.24 -18.63 26.50
N GLU A 494 -27.16 -19.40 26.35
CA GLU A 494 -27.17 -20.84 26.63
C GLU A 494 -27.45 -21.13 28.11
N SER A 495 -26.83 -20.39 29.04
CA SER A 495 -27.10 -20.54 30.47
C SER A 495 -28.57 -20.26 30.82
N GLU A 496 -29.17 -19.23 30.23
CA GLU A 496 -30.61 -18.96 30.41
C GLU A 496 -31.48 -20.06 29.80
N LYS A 497 -31.10 -20.62 28.64
CA LYS A 497 -31.80 -21.76 28.04
C LYS A 497 -31.79 -22.96 28.97
N PHE A 498 -30.62 -23.32 29.54
CA PHE A 498 -30.51 -24.38 30.53
C PHE A 498 -31.35 -24.12 31.79
N LYS A 499 -31.43 -22.86 32.26
CA LYS A 499 -32.30 -22.50 33.39
C LYS A 499 -33.78 -22.72 33.08
N ARG A 500 -34.23 -22.29 31.89
CA ARG A 500 -35.63 -22.50 31.45
C ARG A 500 -35.93 -23.99 31.30
N GLU A 501 -35.03 -24.77 30.72
CA GLU A 501 -35.17 -26.23 30.60
C GLU A 501 -35.23 -26.92 31.98
N ALA A 502 -34.40 -26.48 32.94
CA ALA A 502 -34.43 -26.99 34.30
C ALA A 502 -35.73 -26.61 35.05
N GLU A 503 -36.29 -25.43 34.81
CA GLU A 503 -37.59 -25.02 35.36
C GLU A 503 -38.74 -25.85 34.77
N VAL A 504 -38.73 -26.08 33.45
CA VAL A 504 -39.71 -26.97 32.79
C VAL A 504 -39.61 -28.39 33.34
N ALA A 505 -38.39 -28.92 33.52
CA ALA A 505 -38.18 -30.23 34.12
C ALA A 505 -38.72 -30.31 35.56
N LYS A 506 -38.54 -29.26 36.37
CA LYS A 506 -39.12 -29.18 37.72
C LYS A 506 -40.65 -29.20 37.69
N LEU A 507 -41.26 -28.42 36.79
CA LEU A 507 -42.72 -28.40 36.64
C LEU A 507 -43.26 -29.76 36.21
N ASN A 508 -42.57 -30.44 35.29
CA ASN A 508 -42.93 -31.80 34.86
C ASN A 508 -42.82 -32.81 36.00
N VAL A 509 -41.76 -32.74 36.81
CA VAL A 509 -41.63 -33.61 37.99
C VAL A 509 -42.77 -33.35 38.97
N VAL A 510 -43.12 -32.08 39.25
CA VAL A 510 -44.25 -31.75 40.13
C VAL A 510 -45.57 -32.27 39.56
N ALA A 511 -45.81 -32.12 38.26
CA ALA A 511 -47.00 -32.65 37.60
C ALA A 511 -47.09 -34.18 37.75
N LEU A 512 -46.02 -34.90 37.45
CA LEU A 512 -45.93 -36.35 37.63
C LEU A 512 -46.10 -36.77 39.10
N THR A 513 -45.58 -35.98 40.04
CA THR A 513 -45.73 -36.27 41.47
C THR A 513 -47.20 -36.13 41.90
N ASN A 514 -47.87 -35.07 41.45
CA ASN A 514 -49.31 -34.87 41.70
C ASN A 514 -50.16 -35.97 41.05
N GLU A 515 -49.78 -36.42 39.86
CA GLU A 515 -50.45 -37.51 39.15
C GLU A 515 -50.25 -38.86 39.86
N VAL A 516 -49.05 -39.14 40.38
CA VAL A 516 -48.78 -40.29 41.25
C VAL A 516 -49.55 -40.21 42.57
N GLU A 517 -49.68 -39.02 43.17
CA GLU A 517 -50.51 -38.82 44.37
C GLU A 517 -52.00 -39.01 44.08
N ALA A 518 -52.49 -38.53 42.94
CA ALA A 518 -53.87 -38.76 42.48
C ALA A 518 -54.13 -40.25 42.26
N LEU A 519 -53.24 -40.95 41.56
CA LEU A 519 -53.31 -42.39 41.34
C LEU A 519 -53.22 -43.19 42.65
N LYS A 520 -52.42 -42.75 43.63
CA LYS A 520 -52.42 -43.33 44.99
C LYS A 520 -53.73 -43.06 45.73
N GLY A 521 -54.33 -41.89 45.54
CA GLY A 521 -55.65 -41.55 46.08
C GLY A 521 -56.78 -42.37 45.45
N GLU A 522 -56.64 -42.77 44.19
CA GLU A 522 -57.55 -43.67 43.49
C GLU A 522 -57.33 -45.14 43.90
N LEU A 523 -56.08 -45.59 44.03
CA LEU A 523 -55.75 -46.93 44.55
C LEU A 523 -56.20 -47.11 46.01
N GLY A 524 -56.12 -46.06 46.83
CA GLY A 524 -56.60 -46.05 48.21
C GLY A 524 -58.14 -46.10 48.34
N LYS A 525 -58.89 -45.94 47.24
CA LYS A 525 -60.35 -46.10 47.18
C LYS A 525 -60.79 -47.46 46.63
N GLN A 526 -59.86 -48.30 46.19
CA GLN A 526 -60.12 -49.70 45.86
C GLN A 526 -59.74 -50.59 47.05
N ASP A 527 -60.58 -50.56 48.07
CA ASP A 527 -60.80 -51.74 48.90
C ASP A 527 -62.31 -52.01 48.95
N VAL A 528 -62.65 -53.29 48.95
CA VAL A 528 -64.00 -53.89 48.93
C VAL A 528 -64.67 -54.02 47.55
N GLY A 529 -64.24 -55.07 46.85
CA GLY A 529 -65.09 -56.11 46.24
C GLY A 529 -66.35 -55.72 45.46
N SER A 530 -66.34 -55.98 44.15
CA SER A 530 -67.34 -56.84 43.50
C SER A 530 -67.05 -57.03 42.02
N SER A 531 -67.30 -58.26 41.59
CA SER A 531 -67.72 -58.74 40.27
C SER A 531 -67.04 -58.21 39.00
N ILE A 532 -66.37 -59.16 38.35
CA ILE A 532 -66.11 -59.26 36.92
C ILE A 532 -67.31 -58.79 36.09
N ASP A 533 -67.06 -57.93 35.10
CA ASP A 533 -67.52 -58.13 33.71
C ASP A 533 -66.66 -57.32 32.73
N ILE A 534 -66.39 -57.96 31.60
CA ILE A 534 -65.50 -57.55 30.51
C ILE A 534 -66.34 -56.79 29.49
N GLU A 535 -66.02 -55.52 29.23
CA GLU A 535 -66.28 -54.87 27.94
C GLU A 535 -65.07 -53.99 27.61
N GLY A 536 -64.35 -54.40 26.56
CA GLY A 536 -63.29 -53.62 25.95
C GLY A 536 -63.82 -52.64 24.92
N GLU A 537 -62.90 -51.80 24.44
CA GLU A 537 -62.99 -50.98 23.24
C GLU A 537 -63.80 -49.67 23.38
N ASP A 538 -63.09 -48.58 23.69
CA ASP A 538 -63.21 -47.30 22.95
C ASP A 538 -62.31 -46.21 23.54
N TRP A 539 -61.01 -46.21 23.20
CA TRP A 539 -60.16 -45.02 23.23
C TRP A 539 -58.78 -45.29 22.59
N MET A 540 -58.78 -45.68 21.31
CA MET A 540 -57.61 -45.48 20.45
C MET A 540 -58.06 -44.75 19.19
N VAL A 541 -58.03 -43.42 19.23
CA VAL A 541 -57.90 -42.63 18.00
C VAL A 541 -56.44 -42.70 17.61
N VAL A 542 -56.12 -43.65 16.73
CA VAL A 542 -54.82 -43.73 16.06
C VAL A 542 -54.76 -42.54 15.10
N MET A 543 -53.98 -41.52 15.46
CA MET A 543 -53.49 -40.55 14.47
C MET A 543 -52.59 -41.35 13.53
N GLU A 544 -53.00 -41.50 12.27
CA GLU A 544 -52.16 -42.12 11.25
C GLU A 544 -50.81 -41.38 11.20
N PRO A 545 -49.67 -42.09 11.28
CA PRO A 545 -48.37 -41.46 11.15
C PRO A 545 -48.25 -40.86 9.73
N GLU A 546 -47.98 -39.55 9.65
CA GLU A 546 -47.77 -38.82 8.39
C GLU A 546 -46.87 -39.64 7.46
N THR A 547 -47.32 -39.85 6.23
CA THR A 547 -46.55 -40.61 5.24
C THR A 547 -45.26 -39.84 4.89
N PRO A 548 -44.18 -40.53 4.49
CA PRO A 548 -42.93 -39.86 4.09
C PRO A 548 -43.11 -38.79 3.00
N GLU A 549 -44.14 -38.95 2.15
CA GLU A 549 -44.51 -37.99 1.12
C GLU A 549 -45.12 -36.71 1.71
N GLU A 550 -45.97 -36.80 2.73
CA GLU A 550 -46.54 -35.64 3.42
C GLU A 550 -45.48 -34.87 4.21
N ILE A 551 -44.51 -35.58 4.80
CA ILE A 551 -43.36 -34.96 5.48
C ILE A 551 -42.47 -34.21 4.46
N LEU A 552 -42.27 -34.78 3.26
CA LEU A 552 -41.53 -34.13 2.18
C LEU A 552 -42.27 -32.91 1.63
N GLU A 553 -43.58 -32.99 1.45
CA GLU A 553 -44.40 -31.86 0.97
C GLU A 553 -44.47 -30.74 2.02
N ARG A 554 -44.52 -31.07 3.31
CA ARG A 554 -44.44 -30.11 4.40
C ARG A 554 -43.07 -29.43 4.47
N LYS A 555 -41.99 -30.20 4.31
CA LYS A 555 -40.63 -29.66 4.24
C LYS A 555 -40.42 -28.80 3.00
N SER A 556 -40.99 -29.16 1.85
CA SER A 556 -40.89 -28.35 0.63
C SER A 556 -41.67 -27.04 0.77
N LYS A 557 -42.88 -27.08 1.34
CA LYS A 557 -43.69 -25.88 1.63
C LYS A 557 -43.00 -24.95 2.62
N GLU A 558 -42.35 -25.48 3.65
CA GLU A 558 -41.59 -24.64 4.60
C GLU A 558 -40.34 -24.02 3.96
N LEU A 559 -39.68 -24.74 3.03
CA LEU A 559 -38.51 -24.24 2.30
C LEU A 559 -38.90 -23.14 1.29
N GLU A 560 -40.06 -23.27 0.65
CA GLU A 560 -40.64 -22.22 -0.20
C GLU A 560 -40.98 -20.97 0.62
N ARG A 561 -41.53 -21.15 1.84
CA ARG A 561 -41.83 -20.06 2.77
C ARG A 561 -40.57 -19.32 3.22
N GLN A 562 -39.49 -20.05 3.50
CA GLN A 562 -38.19 -19.46 3.85
C GLN A 562 -37.56 -18.69 2.69
N ARG A 563 -37.67 -19.19 1.44
CA ARG A 563 -37.22 -18.44 0.26
C ARG A 563 -37.98 -17.13 0.06
N GLN A 564 -39.30 -17.13 0.27
CA GLN A 564 -40.10 -15.91 0.19
C GLN A 564 -39.73 -14.89 1.29
N GLU A 565 -39.42 -15.36 2.51
CA GLU A 565 -38.94 -14.51 3.60
C GLU A 565 -37.52 -13.95 3.33
N GLU A 566 -36.65 -14.68 2.62
CA GLU A 566 -35.33 -14.18 2.17
C GLU A 566 -35.46 -13.15 1.04
N GLU A 567 -36.35 -13.37 0.05
CA GLU A 567 -36.63 -12.40 -1.00
C GLU A 567 -37.27 -11.10 -0.46
N GLU A 568 -38.10 -11.20 0.58
CA GLU A 568 -38.62 -10.02 1.28
C GLU A 568 -37.55 -9.27 2.06
N LYS A 569 -36.55 -9.98 2.64
CA LYS A 569 -35.41 -9.34 3.31
C LYS A 569 -34.45 -8.66 2.32
N GLU A 570 -34.24 -9.24 1.14
CA GLU A 570 -33.43 -8.61 0.08
C GLU A 570 -34.10 -7.36 -0.53
N LYS A 571 -35.43 -7.24 -0.46
CA LYS A 571 -36.15 -6.01 -0.84
C LYS A 571 -36.03 -4.88 0.18
N ILE A 572 -35.55 -5.15 1.40
CA ILE A 572 -35.32 -4.14 2.44
C ILE A 572 -33.81 -3.85 2.50
N ILE A 573 -33.26 -3.33 1.40
CA ILE A 573 -31.99 -2.59 1.42
C ILE A 573 -32.34 -1.11 1.39
N PRO A 574 -32.01 -0.32 2.44
CA PRO A 574 -32.17 1.13 2.38
C PRO A 574 -31.25 1.68 1.29
N PHE A 575 -31.83 2.53 0.44
CA PHE A 575 -31.13 3.30 -0.58
C PHE A 575 -30.17 4.29 0.10
N ASP A 576 -28.93 3.87 0.35
CA ASP A 576 -27.88 4.78 0.80
C ASP A 576 -27.35 5.60 -0.39
N ASP A 577 -27.70 6.88 -0.36
CA ASP A 577 -27.28 7.93 -1.29
C ASP A 577 -25.74 8.10 -1.24
N PRO A 578 -25.01 7.95 -2.37
CA PRO A 578 -23.55 8.10 -2.43
C PRO A 578 -23.02 9.49 -2.06
N ALA A 579 -23.90 10.48 -1.82
CA ALA A 579 -23.53 11.84 -1.49
C ALA A 579 -23.09 12.07 -0.03
N GLN A 580 -23.28 11.10 0.89
CA GLN A 580 -22.95 11.31 2.31
C GLN A 580 -21.53 10.83 2.73
N MET A 581 -20.77 10.15 1.86
CA MET A 581 -19.37 9.74 2.14
C MET A 581 -18.31 10.79 1.72
N LYS A 582 -18.57 12.08 1.92
CA LYS A 582 -17.55 13.14 1.75
C LYS A 582 -17.26 13.96 3.00
N LEU A 583 -17.62 13.45 4.17
CA LEU A 583 -17.43 14.17 5.42
C LEU A 583 -17.06 13.24 6.59
N TRP A 584 -16.11 12.33 6.37
CA TRP A 584 -15.32 11.69 7.44
C TRP A 584 -13.89 11.45 6.98
#